data_AF-A0A536GLV6-F1
#
_entry.id   AF-A0A536GLV6-F1
#
_cell.length_a   1.000
_cell.length_b   1.000
_cell.length_c   1.000
_cell.angle_alpha   90.00
_cell.angle_beta   90.00
_cell.angle_gamma   90.00
#
_symmetry.space_group_name_H-M   'P 1'
#
loop_
_entity.id
_entity.type
_entity.pdbx_description
1 polymer ?
#
loop_
_entity_poly.entity_id
_entity_poly.type
_entity_poly.pdbx_seq_one_letter_code
_entity_poly.pdbx_strand_id
1 'polypeptide(L)'
;MRAEYVDTGFGSIGYFHAAGELAGEARAAGFVVQGEFGVEGPGCLVTDLEARWGDPARRQAILDAARLVEREPSLLGASHHTLVAAIAPRG
;
A
#
# COMPACT_ATOMS: atom_id res chain seq x y z
N MET A 1 9.14 -15.14 -7.57
CA MET A 1 8.87 -13.79 -8.09
C MET A 1 9.84 -13.50 -9.23
N ARG A 2 9.35 -13.17 -10.43
CA ARG A 2 10.22 -12.67 -11.52
C ARG A 2 10.46 -11.18 -11.26
N ALA A 3 11.70 -10.80 -10.98
CA ALA A 3 12.09 -9.41 -10.76
C ALA A 3 12.33 -8.70 -12.09
N GLU A 4 11.36 -8.80 -13.01
CA GLU A 4 11.39 -8.07 -14.26
C GLU A 4 10.66 -6.75 -14.04
N TYR A 5 11.34 -5.65 -14.37
CA TYR A 5 10.77 -4.31 -14.32
C TYR A 5 10.48 -3.84 -15.75
N VAL A 6 9.37 -3.14 -15.91
CA VAL A 6 8.95 -2.55 -17.18
C VAL A 6 9.09 -1.04 -17.10
N ASP A 7 9.84 -0.45 -18.03
CA ASP A 7 9.85 1.01 -18.21
C ASP A 7 8.59 1.44 -18.97
N THR A 8 7.81 2.33 -18.36
CA THR A 8 6.55 2.84 -18.92
C THR A 8 6.67 4.26 -19.48
N GLY A 9 7.84 4.90 -19.37
CA GLY A 9 8.02 6.32 -19.65
C GLY A 9 7.49 7.26 -18.55
N PHE A 10 6.64 6.77 -17.63
CA PHE A 10 6.27 7.43 -16.38
C PHE A 10 7.18 7.00 -15.22
N GLY A 11 7.66 5.76 -15.26
CA GLY A 11 8.59 5.18 -14.30
C GLY A 11 8.83 3.68 -14.57
N SER A 12 9.80 3.10 -13.86
CA SER A 12 10.07 1.66 -13.86
C SER A 12 9.16 0.98 -12.84
N ILE A 13 8.28 0.09 -13.30
CA ILE A 13 7.32 -0.61 -12.44
C ILE A 13 7.56 -2.12 -12.44
N GLY A 14 7.36 -2.75 -11.30
CA GLY A 14 7.41 -4.20 -11.14
C GLY A 14 6.03 -4.85 -11.21
N TYR A 15 5.94 -6.09 -10.74
CA TYR A 15 4.68 -6.81 -10.56
C TYR A 15 3.78 -6.09 -9.53
N PHE A 16 2.50 -5.92 -9.87
CA PHE A 16 1.48 -5.39 -8.96
C PHE A 16 0.68 -6.54 -8.37
N HIS A 17 0.74 -6.67 -7.05
CA HIS A 17 -0.08 -7.62 -6.31
C HIS A 17 -1.54 -7.20 -6.28
N ALA A 18 -2.44 -8.17 -6.43
CA ALA A 18 -3.82 -8.00 -6.00
C ALA A 18 -3.91 -7.87 -4.47
N ALA A 19 -4.97 -7.26 -3.96
CA ALA A 19 -5.22 -7.18 -2.52
C ALA A 19 -5.21 -8.59 -1.90
N GLY A 20 -4.44 -8.80 -0.83
CA GLY A 20 -4.31 -10.11 -0.18
C GLY A 20 -3.24 -11.02 -0.78
N GLU A 21 -2.79 -10.77 -2.02
CA GLU A 21 -1.85 -11.65 -2.71
C GLU A 21 -0.48 -11.65 -2.04
N LEU A 22 0.06 -10.46 -1.72
CA LEU A 22 1.36 -10.34 -1.04
C LEU A 22 1.34 -11.03 0.35
N ALA A 23 0.25 -10.88 1.09
CA ALA A 23 0.08 -11.56 2.37
C ALA A 23 -0.07 -13.08 2.18
N GLY A 24 -0.67 -13.54 1.08
CA GLY A 24 -0.72 -14.94 0.68
C GLY A 24 0.66 -15.52 0.40
N GLU A 25 1.48 -14.82 -0.39
CA GLU A 25 2.86 -15.21 -0.69
C GLU A 25 3.71 -15.30 0.57
N ALA A 26 3.59 -14.32 1.48
CA ALA A 26 4.31 -14.32 2.76
C ALA A 26 3.94 -15.54 3.62
N ARG A 27 2.65 -15.90 3.70
CA ARG A 27 2.19 -17.11 4.41
C ARG A 27 2.73 -18.38 3.75
N ALA A 28 2.70 -18.45 2.42
CA ALA A 28 3.22 -19.60 1.67
C ALA A 28 4.74 -19.79 1.88
N ALA A 29 5.47 -18.70 2.11
CA ALA A 29 6.89 -18.72 2.46
C ALA A 29 7.17 -19.06 3.94
N GLY A 30 6.14 -19.33 4.75
CA GLY A 30 6.27 -19.72 6.17
C GLY A 30 6.32 -18.55 7.16
N PHE A 31 6.10 -17.31 6.72
CA PHE A 31 6.02 -16.17 7.62
C PHE A 31 4.68 -16.15 8.38
N VAL A 32 4.72 -15.68 9.63
CA VAL A 32 3.52 -15.39 10.42
C VAL A 32 3.09 -13.95 10.17
N VAL A 33 2.20 -13.75 9.20
CA VAL A 33 1.67 -12.44 8.84
C VAL A 33 0.92 -11.80 10.02
N GLN A 34 1.36 -10.59 10.39
CA GLN A 34 0.75 -9.75 11.42
C GLN A 34 -0.30 -8.80 10.85
N GLY A 35 -0.16 -8.43 9.57
CA GLY A 35 -1.12 -7.58 8.89
C GLY A 35 -0.66 -7.21 7.48
N GLU A 36 -1.63 -6.77 6.68
CA GLU A 36 -1.44 -6.16 5.37
C GLU A 36 -2.05 -4.76 5.41
N PHE A 37 -1.36 -3.80 4.81
CA PHE A 37 -1.65 -2.39 4.96
C PHE A 37 -1.56 -1.69 3.61
N GLY A 38 -2.56 -0.87 3.32
CA GLY A 38 -2.52 0.10 2.25
C GLY A 38 -1.74 1.34 2.68
N VAL A 39 -0.69 1.70 1.94
CA VAL A 39 0.10 2.92 2.18
C VAL A 39 -0.48 4.03 1.32
N GLU A 40 -0.56 5.25 1.87
CA GLU A 40 -1.17 6.45 1.27
C GLU A 40 -2.69 6.38 1.02
N GLY A 41 -3.29 5.18 1.00
CA GLY A 41 -4.71 5.02 0.67
C GLY A 41 -5.02 5.49 -0.76
N PRO A 42 -6.27 5.90 -1.05
CA PRO A 42 -6.67 6.45 -2.36
C PRO A 42 -6.19 7.91 -2.56
N GLY A 43 -5.00 8.24 -2.07
CA GLY A 43 -4.45 9.60 -2.05
C GLY A 43 -4.31 10.25 -3.44
N CYS A 44 -4.19 9.46 -4.51
CA CYS A 44 -4.20 9.97 -5.88
C CYS A 44 -5.50 10.64 -6.30
N LEU A 45 -6.61 10.37 -5.61
CA LEU A 45 -7.90 11.00 -5.89
C LEU A 45 -8.00 12.40 -5.26
N VAL A 46 -7.03 12.80 -4.44
CA VAL A 46 -7.00 14.12 -3.79
C VAL A 46 -6.60 15.18 -4.81
N THR A 47 -7.53 16.07 -5.14
CA THR A 47 -7.25 17.24 -5.98
C THR A 47 -6.48 18.32 -5.20
N ASP A 48 -5.61 19.06 -5.89
CA ASP A 48 -4.82 20.15 -5.31
C ASP A 48 -4.00 19.72 -4.08
N LEU A 49 -3.42 18.51 -4.16
CA LEU A 49 -2.72 17.88 -3.05
C LEU A 49 -1.69 18.81 -2.40
N GLU A 50 -0.86 19.49 -3.18
CA GLU A 50 0.17 20.40 -2.67
C GLU A 50 -0.43 21.53 -1.80
N ALA A 51 -1.49 22.20 -2.29
CA ALA A 51 -2.16 23.27 -1.57
C ALA A 51 -2.84 22.75 -0.28
N ARG A 52 -3.48 21.57 -0.35
CA ARG A 52 -4.10 20.94 0.82
C ARG A 52 -3.07 20.44 1.83
N TRP A 53 -1.93 19.96 1.37
CA TRP A 53 -0.85 19.49 2.24
C TRP A 53 -0.15 20.64 2.98
N GLY A 54 -0.12 21.84 2.36
CA GLY A 54 0.41 23.05 2.99
C GLY A 54 -0.42 23.53 4.19
N ASP A 55 -1.72 23.28 4.21
CA ASP A 55 -2.61 23.58 5.34
C ASP A 55 -2.56 22.43 6.37
N PRO A 56 -2.15 22.67 7.64
CA PRO A 56 -2.04 21.62 8.64
C PRO A 56 -3.34 20.85 8.92
N ALA A 57 -4.49 21.52 8.92
CA ALA A 57 -5.77 20.88 9.21
C ALA A 57 -6.23 19.99 8.05
N ARG A 58 -6.01 20.44 6.82
CA ARG A 58 -6.33 19.66 5.61
C ARG A 58 -5.36 18.49 5.44
N ARG A 59 -4.07 18.68 5.71
CA ARG A 59 -3.08 17.60 5.76
C ARG A 59 -3.50 16.53 6.76
N GLN A 60 -3.96 16.93 7.95
CA GLN A 60 -4.43 15.98 8.95
C GLN A 60 -5.64 15.18 8.45
N ALA A 61 -6.61 15.84 7.80
CA ALA A 61 -7.75 15.15 7.22
C ALA A 61 -7.36 14.11 6.15
N ILE A 62 -6.34 14.39 5.33
CA ILE A 62 -5.80 13.43 4.35
C ILE A 62 -5.19 12.21 5.06
N LEU A 63 -4.38 12.45 6.09
CA LEU A 63 -3.76 11.39 6.88
C LEU A 63 -4.79 10.54 7.63
N ASP A 64 -5.85 11.16 8.15
CA ASP A 64 -6.93 10.46 8.83
C ASP A 64 -7.75 9.61 7.87
N ALA A 65 -8.02 10.10 6.66
CA ALA A 65 -8.67 9.32 5.61
C ALA A 65 -7.82 8.10 5.20
N ALA A 66 -6.50 8.28 5.02
CA ALA A 66 -5.59 7.17 4.74
C ALA A 66 -5.60 6.13 5.88
N ARG A 67 -5.57 6.58 7.14
CA ARG A 67 -5.65 5.71 8.32
C ARG A 67 -6.99 4.98 8.43
N LEU A 68 -8.09 5.58 8.01
CA LEU A 68 -9.41 4.93 8.09
C LEU A 68 -9.48 3.69 7.20
N VAL A 69 -8.80 3.72 6.06
CA VAL A 69 -8.86 2.65 5.05
C VAL A 69 -7.62 1.74 5.06
N GLU A 70 -6.65 1.99 5.94
CA GLU A 70 -5.32 1.34 5.92
C GLU A 70 -5.38 -0.19 5.95
N ARG A 71 -6.43 -0.77 6.53
CA ARG A 71 -6.63 -2.22 6.71
C ARG A 71 -7.92 -2.72 6.04
N GLU A 72 -8.67 -1.85 5.37
CA GLU A 72 -9.99 -2.23 4.84
C GLU A 72 -9.82 -3.13 3.61
N PRO A 73 -10.17 -4.42 3.65
CA PRO A 73 -9.80 -5.37 2.60
C PRO A 73 -10.31 -4.99 1.21
N SER A 74 -11.50 -4.40 1.10
CA SER A 74 -12.03 -3.95 -0.19
C SER A 74 -11.33 -2.71 -0.75
N LEU A 75 -10.55 -2.00 0.07
CA LEU A 75 -9.88 -0.75 -0.29
C LEU A 75 -8.36 -0.88 -0.36
N LEU A 76 -7.77 -2.00 0.04
CA LEU A 76 -6.32 -2.24 -0.10
C LEU A 76 -5.84 -2.08 -1.54
N GLY A 77 -6.63 -2.51 -2.52
CA GLY A 77 -6.31 -2.34 -3.94
C GLY A 77 -6.39 -0.91 -4.46
N ALA A 78 -6.92 0.03 -3.67
CA ALA A 78 -6.96 1.45 -4.01
C ALA A 78 -5.71 2.22 -3.50
N SER A 79 -4.83 1.56 -2.75
CA SER A 79 -3.55 2.11 -2.32
C SER A 79 -2.49 2.00 -3.40
N HIS A 80 -1.59 2.98 -3.44
CA HIS A 80 -0.45 2.97 -4.37
C HIS A 80 0.60 1.91 -4.02
N HIS A 81 0.74 1.62 -2.73
CA HIS A 81 1.67 0.63 -2.25
C HIS A 81 1.00 -0.23 -1.18
N THR A 82 1.43 -1.49 -1.11
CA THR A 82 0.98 -2.45 -0.11
C THR A 82 2.15 -2.85 0.77
N LEU A 83 1.95 -2.90 2.08
CA LEU A 83 2.94 -3.32 3.06
C LEU A 83 2.42 -4.53 3.83
N VAL A 84 3.24 -5.58 3.93
CA VAL A 84 2.97 -6.73 4.81
C VAL A 84 3.97 -6.73 5.95
N ALA A 85 3.43 -6.69 7.17
CA ALA A 85 4.22 -6.92 8.38
C ALA A 85 4.11 -8.39 8.76
N ALA A 86 5.25 -9.08 8.95
CA ALA A 86 5.25 -10.49 9.29
C ALA A 86 6.46 -10.87 10.16
N ILE A 87 6.30 -11.94 10.94
CA ILE A 87 7.38 -12.55 11.73
C ILE A 87 7.97 -13.69 10.91
N ALA A 88 9.30 -13.69 10.73
CA ALA A 88 10.00 -14.76 10.03
C ALA A 88 9.87 -16.10 10.78
N PRO A 89 9.79 -17.24 10.07
CA PRO A 89 9.83 -18.55 10.71
C PRO A 89 11.13 -18.71 11.51
N ARG A 90 11.06 -19.37 12.67
CA ARG A 90 12.26 -19.81 13.37
C ARG A 90 12.81 -21.03 12.64
N GLY A 91 14.07 -20.95 12.21
CA GLY A 91 14.82 -22.09 11.65
C GLY A 91 15.15 -23.14 12.70
#